data_AF-A0A800ETV4-F1
#
_entry.id   AF-A0A800ETV4-F1
#
_cell.length_a   1.000
_cell.length_b   1.000
_cell.length_c   1.000
_cell.angle_alpha   90.00
_cell.angle_beta   90.00
_cell.angle_gamma   90.00
#
_symmetry.space_group_name_H-M   'P 1'
#
loop_
_entity.id
_entity.type
_entity.pdbx_description
1 polymer ?
#
loop_
_entity_poly.entity_id
_entity_poly.type
_entity_poly.pdbx_seq_one_letter_code
_entity_poly.pdbx_strand_id
1 'polypeptide(L)'
;MAITLGSVLVGLATLAPLPAEAQDWTRREFPLAPPNSSGNFVAPFFDGWFENEDGTYAFSFGFMNRNDEDLVEIPLGPNNFIEPAEFDGGQPTSFPVVSYGGFGGPRERGVFAIVVPADFEGDVWWTLTTDGYTTRVPGRLESPGLIIKSAYELSTTPRAQGSLRPRIRFSENGPDVIGIEGMESPETLSTTVGEPVEVEFWAFDRGERELQGVNMTLWKYSGPIGGEIAFESLVEAPPEGTGRRGGGFGFGGGRRVAPRPPGPGPVGVGQSILLPTEGDAGNMGSFTASFDTLGEYVIRIRIDNFTSGDSAAGNQCCWSNGYVRVTVIE
;
A
#
# COMPACT_ATOMS: atom_id res chain seq x y z
N MET A 1 3.32 81.31 45.92
CA MET A 1 2.85 80.99 44.56
C MET A 1 3.39 79.61 44.24
N ALA A 2 2.59 78.57 44.37
CA ALA A 2 3.03 77.17 44.32
C ALA A 2 2.60 76.52 42.99
N ILE A 3 3.56 75.93 42.28
CA ILE A 3 3.38 75.20 41.02
C ILE A 3 2.91 73.78 41.36
N THR A 4 1.77 73.36 40.81
CA THR A 4 1.23 72.00 40.98
C THR A 4 1.67 71.15 39.79
N LEU A 5 2.47 70.11 40.02
CA LEU A 5 2.79 69.07 39.04
C LEU A 5 1.66 68.04 39.00
N GLY A 6 1.02 67.88 37.84
CA GLY A 6 0.06 66.82 37.59
C GLY A 6 0.77 65.58 37.01
N SER A 7 0.78 64.49 37.76
CA SER A 7 1.32 63.19 37.34
C SER A 7 0.33 62.49 36.40
N VAL A 8 0.78 62.13 35.19
CA VAL A 8 0.04 61.24 34.29
C VAL A 8 0.46 59.79 34.58
N LEU A 9 -0.47 58.97 35.06
CA LEU A 9 -0.31 57.53 35.21
C LEU A 9 -0.72 56.84 33.90
N VAL A 10 0.26 56.31 33.16
CA VAL A 10 0.01 55.41 32.03
C VAL A 10 -0.11 53.99 32.58
N GLY A 11 -1.31 53.41 32.52
CA GLY A 11 -1.52 52.01 32.88
C GLY A 11 -0.93 51.07 31.83
N LEU A 12 0.09 50.29 32.18
CA LEU A 12 0.52 49.15 31.38
C LEU A 12 -0.54 48.05 31.49
N ALA A 13 -1.28 47.80 30.41
CA ALA A 13 -2.04 46.56 30.27
C ALA A 13 -1.04 45.42 30.07
N THR A 14 -0.97 44.50 31.03
CA THR A 14 -0.22 43.24 30.88
C THR A 14 -0.91 42.38 29.83
N LEU A 15 -0.39 42.40 28.59
CA LEU A 15 -0.69 41.37 27.61
C LEU A 15 -0.17 40.05 28.18
N ALA A 16 -1.08 39.22 28.69
CA ALA A 16 -0.74 37.83 28.98
C ALA A 16 -0.32 37.18 27.65
N PRO A 17 0.86 36.53 27.57
CA PRO A 17 1.23 35.82 26.36
C PRO A 17 0.19 34.72 26.17
N LEU A 18 -0.58 34.82 25.08
CA LEU A 18 -1.33 33.68 24.56
C LEU A 18 -0.31 32.56 24.34
N PRO A 19 -0.54 31.33 24.84
CA PRO A 19 0.33 30.22 24.47
C PRO A 19 0.34 30.13 22.94
N ALA A 20 1.53 30.03 22.37
CA ALA A 20 1.74 29.95 20.94
C ALA A 20 1.25 28.60 20.39
N GLU A 21 -0.07 28.39 20.33
CA GLU A 21 -0.67 27.21 19.70
C GLU A 21 -0.34 27.13 18.20
N ALA A 22 0.02 28.25 17.58
CA ALA A 22 0.43 28.34 16.19
C ALA A 22 1.82 27.74 15.88
N GLN A 23 2.57 27.25 16.88
CA GLN A 23 3.91 26.66 16.70
C GLN A 23 4.02 25.19 17.13
N ASP A 24 2.90 24.54 17.42
CA ASP A 24 2.90 23.09 17.64
C ASP A 24 2.82 22.35 16.29
N TRP A 25 3.98 22.26 15.63
CA TRP A 25 4.13 21.59 14.32
C TRP A 25 3.84 20.10 14.36
N THR A 26 3.62 19.53 15.55
CA THR A 26 3.19 18.12 15.73
C THR A 26 1.69 17.94 15.50
N ARG A 27 0.91 19.03 15.35
CA ARG A 27 -0.52 18.93 15.06
C ARG A 27 -0.75 18.36 13.64
N ARG A 28 -1.62 17.34 13.59
CA ARG A 28 -2.05 16.57 12.41
C ARG A 28 -2.50 17.42 11.21
N GLU A 29 -2.92 18.66 11.45
CA GLU A 29 -3.58 19.53 10.47
C GLU A 29 -2.63 20.20 9.46
N PHE A 30 -1.30 20.06 9.64
CA PHE A 30 -0.33 20.62 8.70
C PHE A 30 0.09 19.59 7.64
N PRO A 31 -0.36 19.73 6.36
CA PRO A 31 -0.02 18.79 5.29
C PRO A 31 1.46 18.76 4.94
N LEU A 32 2.22 19.80 5.34
CA LEU A 32 3.66 19.93 5.14
C LEU A 32 4.47 19.76 6.43
N ALA A 33 3.84 19.40 7.55
CA ALA A 33 4.59 19.06 8.76
C ALA A 33 5.55 17.90 8.45
N PRO A 34 6.80 17.96 8.97
CA PRO A 34 7.74 16.86 8.82
C PRO A 34 7.10 15.54 9.30
N PRO A 35 7.40 14.41 8.64
CA PRO A 35 7.11 13.09 9.19
C PRO A 35 8.03 12.90 10.40
N ASN A 36 7.55 13.27 11.58
CA ASN A 36 8.23 13.05 12.86
C ASN A 36 7.26 12.99 14.04
N SER A 37 6.11 12.34 13.87
CA SER A 37 5.09 12.23 14.92
C SER A 37 4.41 10.86 14.91
N SER A 38 4.53 10.12 16.01
CA SER A 38 3.60 9.04 16.38
C SER A 38 2.19 9.61 16.60
N GLY A 39 1.16 8.81 16.33
CA GLY A 39 -0.24 9.22 16.48
C GLY A 39 -0.70 10.22 15.41
N ASN A 40 -0.21 10.11 14.18
CA ASN A 40 -0.71 10.83 13.00
C ASN A 40 -1.81 10.02 12.29
N PHE A 41 -2.42 10.60 11.24
CA PHE A 41 -3.52 9.97 10.50
C PHE A 41 -3.06 9.12 9.32
N VAL A 42 -3.94 8.23 8.88
CA VAL A 42 -3.84 7.55 7.58
C VAL A 42 -4.69 8.31 6.56
N ALA A 43 -4.13 8.60 5.40
CA ALA A 43 -4.84 9.20 4.28
C ALA A 43 -5.11 8.19 3.16
N PRO A 44 -6.35 8.06 2.68
CA PRO A 44 -6.64 7.34 1.46
C PRO A 44 -6.23 8.19 0.26
N PHE A 45 -5.86 7.53 -0.84
CA PHE A 45 -5.57 8.18 -2.09
C PHE A 45 -6.19 7.44 -3.27
N PHE A 46 -6.67 8.22 -4.23
CA PHE A 46 -6.97 7.74 -5.56
C PHE A 46 -5.68 7.81 -6.40
N ASP A 47 -5.29 6.70 -7.01
CA ASP A 47 -4.14 6.62 -7.91
C ASP A 47 -4.50 7.04 -9.34
N GLY A 48 -5.77 6.83 -9.71
CA GLY A 48 -6.28 6.93 -11.07
C GLY A 48 -7.07 5.69 -11.44
N TRP A 49 -7.40 5.53 -12.73
CA TRP A 49 -8.22 4.42 -13.21
C TRP A 49 -7.60 3.71 -14.42
N PHE A 50 -7.94 2.43 -14.58
CA PHE A 50 -7.62 1.63 -15.78
C PHE A 50 -8.90 1.34 -16.55
N GLU A 51 -8.83 1.33 -17.88
CA GLU A 51 -9.87 0.74 -18.72
C GLU A 51 -9.59 -0.76 -18.88
N ASN A 52 -10.61 -1.58 -18.63
CA ASN A 52 -10.58 -3.02 -18.79
C ASN A 52 -10.95 -3.44 -20.21
N GLU A 53 -10.56 -4.65 -20.62
CA GLU A 53 -10.85 -5.16 -21.97
C GLU A 53 -12.36 -5.27 -22.27
N ASP A 54 -13.19 -5.42 -21.23
CA ASP A 54 -14.65 -5.50 -21.33
C ASP A 54 -15.34 -4.12 -21.32
N GLY A 55 -14.56 -3.03 -21.27
CA GLY A 55 -15.04 -1.65 -21.25
C GLY A 55 -15.43 -1.13 -19.86
N THR A 56 -15.29 -1.94 -18.81
CA THR A 56 -15.41 -1.45 -17.42
C THR A 56 -14.17 -0.65 -17.01
N TYR A 57 -14.24 0.04 -15.88
CA TYR A 57 -13.11 0.79 -15.35
C TYR A 57 -12.72 0.32 -13.95
N ALA A 58 -11.43 0.21 -13.68
CA ALA A 58 -10.91 -0.12 -12.36
C ALA A 58 -10.30 1.10 -11.68
N PHE A 59 -10.93 1.57 -10.62
CA PHE A 59 -10.44 2.67 -9.80
C PHE A 59 -9.39 2.15 -8.82
N SER A 60 -8.14 2.56 -9.02
CA SER A 60 -7.03 2.16 -8.17
C SER A 60 -6.92 3.07 -6.95
N PHE A 61 -6.85 2.47 -5.77
CA PHE A 61 -6.69 3.17 -4.50
C PHE A 61 -5.42 2.74 -3.77
N GLY A 62 -4.83 3.69 -3.05
CA GLY A 62 -3.66 3.51 -2.20
C GLY A 62 -3.78 4.32 -0.92
N PHE A 63 -2.77 4.29 -0.07
CA PHE A 63 -2.80 5.04 1.19
C PHE A 63 -1.42 5.56 1.58
N MET A 64 -1.41 6.56 2.45
CA MET A 64 -0.23 7.01 3.18
C MET A 64 -0.52 6.90 4.66
N ASN A 65 0.24 6.05 5.35
CA ASN A 65 0.35 6.16 6.80
C ASN A 65 1.39 7.25 7.10
N ARG A 66 0.96 8.34 7.76
CA ARG A 66 1.83 9.49 8.09
C ARG A 66 2.61 9.33 9.40
N ASN A 67 2.50 8.17 10.05
CA ASN A 67 3.34 7.81 11.19
C ASN A 67 4.74 7.39 10.72
N ASP A 68 5.72 7.44 11.62
CA ASP A 68 7.10 7.07 11.27
C ASP A 68 7.34 5.56 11.34
N GLU A 69 6.72 4.89 12.30
CA GLU A 69 6.92 3.45 12.56
C GLU A 69 5.62 2.70 12.91
N ASP A 70 4.62 3.40 13.44
CA ASP A 70 3.39 2.77 13.95
C ASP A 70 2.53 2.18 12.82
N LEU A 71 2.25 0.87 12.89
CA LEU A 71 1.15 0.26 12.15
C LEU A 71 -0.16 0.84 12.66
N VAL A 72 -1.00 1.32 11.74
CA VAL A 72 -2.37 1.76 12.06
C VAL A 72 -3.35 0.73 11.51
N GLU A 73 -4.34 0.36 12.32
CA GLU A 73 -5.39 -0.57 11.92
C GLU A 73 -6.76 0.07 12.11
N ILE A 74 -7.56 0.07 11.04
CA ILE A 74 -8.89 0.70 11.03
C ILE A 74 -9.87 -0.33 10.46
N PRO A 75 -10.66 -1.00 11.32
CA PRO A 75 -11.67 -1.94 10.88
C PRO A 75 -12.68 -1.30 9.95
N LEU A 76 -13.25 -2.12 9.05
CA LEU A 76 -14.41 -1.74 8.25
C LEU A 76 -15.54 -1.18 9.14
N GLY A 77 -16.25 -0.17 8.65
CA GLY A 77 -17.35 0.47 9.36
C GLY A 77 -17.21 1.99 9.42
N PRO A 78 -17.72 2.68 10.46
CA PRO A 78 -17.84 4.14 10.47
C PRO A 78 -16.53 4.92 10.27
N ASN A 79 -15.38 4.28 10.51
CA ASN A 79 -14.06 4.89 10.38
C ASN A 79 -13.30 4.42 9.12
N ASN A 80 -13.80 3.42 8.39
CA ASN A 80 -13.21 2.92 7.15
C ASN A 80 -14.32 2.34 6.29
N PHE A 81 -14.83 3.16 5.39
CA PHE A 81 -15.97 2.81 4.53
C PHE A 81 -15.83 3.43 3.15
N ILE A 82 -16.51 2.81 2.20
CA ILE A 82 -16.62 3.27 0.82
C ILE A 82 -18.06 3.60 0.49
N GLU A 83 -18.25 4.70 -0.23
CA GLU A 83 -19.53 5.12 -0.77
C GLU A 83 -19.43 5.20 -2.29
N PRO A 84 -20.41 4.68 -3.06
CA PRO A 84 -21.61 3.96 -2.63
C PRO A 84 -21.33 2.63 -1.89
N ALA A 85 -22.25 2.25 -0.99
CA ALA A 85 -22.09 1.08 -0.11
C ALA A 85 -22.01 -0.27 -0.85
N GLU A 86 -22.42 -0.33 -2.12
CA GLU A 86 -22.27 -1.52 -2.96
C GLU A 86 -20.81 -1.85 -3.27
N PHE A 87 -19.90 -0.87 -3.16
CA PHE A 87 -18.46 -1.05 -3.33
C PHE A 87 -17.71 -1.20 -2.00
N ASP A 88 -18.42 -1.20 -0.87
CA ASP A 88 -17.83 -1.27 0.46
C ASP A 88 -17.50 -2.71 0.89
N GLY A 89 -16.43 -2.87 1.67
CA GLY A 89 -16.04 -4.13 2.31
C GLY A 89 -14.82 -4.82 1.70
N GLY A 90 -14.32 -4.33 0.56
CA GLY A 90 -13.14 -4.87 -0.11
C GLY A 90 -11.83 -4.17 0.25
N GLN A 91 -11.87 -3.03 0.94
CA GLN A 91 -10.71 -2.18 1.25
C GLN A 91 -9.85 -2.68 2.42
N PRO A 92 -8.57 -2.29 2.53
CA PRO A 92 -7.70 -2.79 3.58
C PRO A 92 -8.11 -2.28 4.96
N THR A 93 -7.78 -3.04 6.00
CA THR A 93 -7.93 -2.63 7.41
C THR A 93 -6.58 -2.45 8.13
N SER A 94 -5.47 -2.76 7.46
CA SER A 94 -4.11 -2.65 7.97
C SER A 94 -3.31 -1.67 7.12
N PHE A 95 -2.73 -0.65 7.76
CA PHE A 95 -2.07 0.49 7.14
C PHE A 95 -0.64 0.63 7.68
N PRO A 96 0.31 -0.21 7.25
CA PRO A 96 1.72 -0.10 7.65
C PRO A 96 2.39 1.15 7.10
N VAL A 97 3.45 1.60 7.76
CA VAL A 97 4.33 2.66 7.22
C VAL A 97 5.14 2.07 6.07
N VAL A 98 5.17 2.79 4.94
CA VAL A 98 5.94 2.40 3.76
C VAL A 98 6.85 3.54 3.33
N SER A 99 8.02 3.21 2.78
CA SER A 99 8.94 4.20 2.23
C SER A 99 9.64 3.64 1.01
N TYR A 100 9.28 4.16 -0.16
CA TYR A 100 9.86 3.77 -1.44
C TYR A 100 10.88 4.80 -1.91
N GLY A 101 12.00 4.31 -2.46
CA GLY A 101 13.02 5.17 -3.07
C GLY A 101 12.50 5.94 -4.29
N GLY A 102 13.24 6.99 -4.67
CA GLY A 102 12.92 7.81 -5.84
C GLY A 102 11.56 8.50 -5.72
N PHE A 103 10.78 8.51 -6.81
CA PHE A 103 9.45 9.12 -6.86
C PHE A 103 8.35 8.28 -6.18
N GLY A 104 8.70 7.14 -5.56
CA GLY A 104 7.75 6.33 -4.81
C GLY A 104 7.26 7.03 -3.54
N GLY A 105 8.17 7.59 -2.75
CA GLY A 105 7.83 8.31 -1.52
C GLY A 105 7.11 7.43 -0.47
N PRO A 106 6.52 8.03 0.57
CA PRO A 106 5.95 7.31 1.70
C PRO A 106 4.50 6.87 1.46
N ARG A 107 4.18 6.34 0.27
CA ARG A 107 2.80 5.98 -0.10
C ARG A 107 2.77 4.62 -0.77
N GLU A 108 1.84 3.77 -0.33
CA GLU A 108 1.47 2.55 -1.01
C GLU A 108 0.43 2.89 -2.09
N ARG A 109 0.60 2.34 -3.28
CA ARG A 109 -0.25 2.59 -4.45
C ARG A 109 -0.85 1.29 -4.93
N GLY A 110 -2.02 1.37 -5.57
CA GLY A 110 -2.75 0.24 -6.12
C GLY A 110 -2.81 -0.92 -5.13
N VAL A 111 -3.29 -0.59 -3.93
CA VAL A 111 -3.51 -1.52 -2.81
C VAL A 111 -4.69 -2.42 -3.11
N PHE A 112 -5.72 -1.84 -3.71
CA PHE A 112 -6.91 -2.51 -4.22
C PHE A 112 -7.53 -1.63 -5.30
N ALA A 113 -8.48 -2.20 -6.03
CA ALA A 113 -9.25 -1.47 -7.00
C ALA A 113 -10.73 -1.82 -6.93
N ILE A 114 -11.56 -0.87 -7.34
CA ILE A 114 -13.00 -1.02 -7.46
C ILE A 114 -13.36 -0.98 -8.94
N VAL A 115 -14.05 -2.00 -9.42
CA VAL A 115 -14.53 -2.06 -10.81
C VAL A 115 -15.89 -1.37 -10.88
N VAL A 116 -16.00 -0.39 -11.77
CA VAL A 116 -17.23 0.34 -12.07
C VAL A 116 -17.64 0.10 -13.53
N PRO A 117 -18.94 0.12 -13.87
CA PRO A 117 -19.40 -0.11 -15.23
C PRO A 117 -18.96 0.99 -16.21
N ALA A 118 -19.02 0.70 -17.51
CA ALA A 118 -18.62 1.61 -18.59
C ALA A 118 -19.41 2.94 -18.59
N ASP A 119 -20.66 2.90 -18.13
CA ASP A 119 -21.58 4.03 -18.02
C ASP A 119 -21.66 4.61 -16.59
N PHE A 120 -20.68 4.29 -15.73
CA PHE A 120 -20.64 4.80 -14.37
C PHE A 120 -20.59 6.33 -14.34
N GLU A 121 -21.51 6.92 -13.58
CA GLU A 121 -21.56 8.36 -13.31
C GLU A 121 -21.35 8.61 -11.81
N GLY A 122 -20.57 9.65 -11.49
CA GLY A 122 -20.32 10.07 -10.12
C GLY A 122 -18.95 9.64 -9.59
N ASP A 123 -18.88 9.48 -8.28
CA ASP A 123 -17.64 9.24 -7.53
C ASP A 123 -17.79 8.02 -6.63
N VAL A 124 -16.70 7.28 -6.46
CA VAL A 124 -16.50 6.30 -5.39
C VAL A 124 -15.63 6.94 -4.31
N TRP A 125 -16.20 7.23 -3.16
CA TRP A 125 -15.50 7.87 -2.04
C TRP A 125 -14.96 6.84 -1.07
N TRP A 126 -13.66 6.86 -0.80
CA TRP A 126 -13.08 6.12 0.31
C TRP A 126 -12.76 7.06 1.46
N THR A 127 -13.31 6.77 2.65
CA THR A 127 -13.18 7.58 3.86
C THR A 127 -12.45 6.80 4.95
N LEU A 128 -11.43 7.43 5.53
CA LEU A 128 -10.68 6.91 6.68
C LEU A 128 -10.72 7.91 7.84
N THR A 129 -10.96 7.43 9.06
CA THR A 129 -10.91 8.22 10.28
C THR A 129 -9.93 7.60 11.26
N THR A 130 -8.91 8.37 11.66
CA THR A 130 -7.92 7.98 12.67
C THR A 130 -8.01 8.95 13.83
N ASP A 131 -8.32 8.46 15.04
CA ASP A 131 -8.41 9.27 16.27
C ASP A 131 -9.22 10.57 16.10
N GLY A 132 -10.40 10.45 15.47
CA GLY A 132 -11.32 11.57 15.23
C GLY A 132 -10.95 12.50 14.07
N TYR A 133 -9.81 12.28 13.39
CA TYR A 133 -9.44 13.00 12.18
C TYR A 133 -9.83 12.22 10.93
N THR A 134 -10.75 12.79 10.14
CA THR A 134 -11.29 12.14 8.94
C THR A 134 -10.62 12.68 7.68
N THR A 135 -10.21 11.77 6.81
CA THR A 135 -9.76 12.06 5.44
C THR A 135 -10.57 11.25 4.46
N ARG A 136 -10.78 11.78 3.25
CA ARG A 136 -11.49 11.08 2.18
C ARG A 136 -10.97 11.48 0.81
N VAL A 137 -11.11 10.60 -0.16
CA VAL A 137 -10.71 10.83 -1.54
C VAL A 137 -11.77 10.29 -2.51
N PRO A 138 -12.10 11.02 -3.59
CA PRO A 138 -12.97 10.50 -4.64
C PRO A 138 -12.15 9.75 -5.69
N GLY A 139 -12.51 8.50 -5.98
CA GLY A 139 -12.23 7.84 -7.24
C GLY A 139 -13.28 8.24 -8.28
N ARG A 140 -12.83 8.67 -9.46
CA ARG A 140 -13.70 9.21 -10.51
C ARG A 140 -13.08 9.08 -11.89
N LEU A 141 -13.92 8.99 -12.90
CA LEU A 141 -13.49 8.94 -14.30
C LEU A 141 -13.04 10.32 -14.81
N GLU A 142 -13.76 11.37 -14.46
CA GLU A 142 -13.56 12.70 -15.02
C GLU A 142 -12.96 13.68 -14.02
N SER A 143 -11.99 14.48 -14.47
CA SER A 143 -11.50 15.60 -13.68
C SER A 143 -12.57 16.69 -13.55
N PRO A 144 -12.80 17.24 -12.34
CA PRO A 144 -13.70 18.39 -12.17
C PRO A 144 -13.06 19.62 -12.84
N GLY A 145 -13.52 19.98 -14.04
CA GLY A 145 -12.97 21.12 -14.78
C GLY A 145 -13.06 20.95 -16.28
N LEU A 146 -12.02 21.39 -17.01
CA LEU A 146 -11.89 21.11 -18.45
C LEU A 146 -12.07 19.60 -18.65
N ILE A 147 -13.09 19.22 -19.41
CA ILE A 147 -13.56 17.84 -19.60
C ILE A 147 -12.45 17.03 -20.30
N ILE A 148 -11.53 16.48 -19.50
CA ILE A 148 -10.48 15.58 -19.94
C ILE A 148 -10.67 14.30 -19.14
N LYS A 149 -11.43 13.35 -19.71
CA LYS A 149 -11.59 11.99 -19.16
C LYS A 149 -10.22 11.36 -18.85
N SER A 150 -9.26 11.51 -19.76
CA SER A 150 -7.93 10.91 -19.64
C SER A 150 -7.00 11.52 -18.57
N ALA A 151 -7.46 12.50 -17.77
CA ALA A 151 -6.60 13.15 -16.77
C ALA A 151 -6.19 12.20 -15.63
N TYR A 152 -7.03 11.21 -15.31
CA TYR A 152 -6.77 10.20 -14.29
C TYR A 152 -6.54 8.80 -14.86
N GLU A 153 -6.53 8.68 -16.19
CA GLU A 153 -6.26 7.42 -16.87
C GLU A 153 -4.82 7.00 -16.65
N LEU A 154 -4.66 5.79 -16.13
CA LEU A 154 -3.37 5.17 -15.91
C LEU A 154 -3.10 4.19 -17.04
N SER A 155 -1.88 4.24 -17.58
CA SER A 155 -1.51 3.43 -18.74
C SER A 155 -1.40 1.94 -18.36
N THR A 156 -1.91 1.07 -19.24
CA THR A 156 -1.68 -0.39 -19.24
C THR A 156 -0.65 -0.83 -20.28
N THR A 157 -0.17 0.12 -21.10
CA THR A 157 0.83 -0.11 -22.16
C THR A 157 2.21 -0.36 -21.57
N PRO A 158 3.12 -0.99 -22.35
CA PRO A 158 4.51 -1.17 -21.94
C PRO A 158 5.14 0.16 -21.52
N ARG A 159 5.99 0.09 -20.48
CA ARG A 159 6.86 1.19 -20.09
C ARG A 159 7.99 1.37 -21.10
N ALA A 160 8.79 2.42 -20.93
CA ALA A 160 9.77 2.85 -21.93
C ALA A 160 10.81 1.78 -22.31
N GLN A 161 11.13 0.84 -21.42
CA GLN A 161 12.01 -0.31 -21.66
C GLN A 161 11.24 -1.63 -21.78
N GLY A 162 9.92 -1.57 -22.00
CA GLY A 162 9.07 -2.74 -22.22
C GLY A 162 8.45 -3.34 -20.96
N SER A 163 8.68 -2.79 -19.76
CA SER A 163 8.10 -3.38 -18.54
C SER A 163 6.57 -3.32 -18.55
N LEU A 164 5.95 -4.43 -18.17
CA LEU A 164 4.52 -4.60 -18.02
C LEU A 164 4.22 -5.20 -16.64
N ARG A 165 2.98 -5.06 -16.15
CA ARG A 165 2.54 -5.70 -14.90
C ARG A 165 2.68 -7.21 -15.00
N PRO A 166 3.35 -7.89 -14.06
CA PRO A 166 3.39 -9.36 -14.02
C PRO A 166 2.00 -9.99 -13.97
N ARG A 167 1.90 -11.25 -14.37
CA ARG A 167 0.70 -12.07 -14.16
C ARG A 167 0.78 -12.81 -12.82
N ILE A 168 -0.36 -13.12 -12.23
CA ILE A 168 -0.47 -13.99 -11.04
C ILE A 168 -1.61 -15.01 -11.22
N ARG A 169 -1.43 -16.23 -10.69
CA ARG A 169 -2.46 -17.28 -10.56
C ARG A 169 -2.25 -18.14 -9.33
N PHE A 170 -3.31 -18.74 -8.81
CA PHE A 170 -3.28 -19.63 -7.63
C PHE A 170 -3.29 -21.13 -7.96
N SER A 171 -3.14 -21.50 -9.23
CA SER A 171 -2.97 -22.90 -9.63
C SER A 171 -2.04 -23.02 -10.82
N GLU A 172 -1.28 -24.11 -10.88
CA GLU A 172 -0.22 -24.31 -11.87
C GLU A 172 -0.70 -24.17 -13.32
N ASN A 173 -1.95 -24.55 -13.63
CA ASN A 173 -2.49 -24.50 -14.98
C ASN A 173 -3.84 -23.75 -15.06
N GLY A 174 -4.15 -22.94 -14.05
CA GLY A 174 -5.40 -22.17 -14.01
C GLY A 174 -5.33 -20.82 -14.72
N PRO A 175 -6.46 -20.07 -14.70
CA PRO A 175 -6.51 -18.71 -15.23
C PRO A 175 -5.58 -17.80 -14.44
N ASP A 176 -4.94 -16.88 -15.15
CA ASP A 176 -4.14 -15.81 -14.56
C ASP A 176 -4.83 -14.45 -14.71
N VAL A 177 -4.42 -13.51 -13.86
CA VAL A 177 -4.88 -12.12 -13.92
C VAL A 177 -3.68 -11.17 -13.93
N ILE A 178 -3.97 -9.95 -14.34
CA ILE A 178 -3.08 -8.81 -14.28
C ILE A 178 -3.86 -7.66 -13.65
N GLY A 179 -3.20 -6.86 -12.82
CA GLY A 179 -3.77 -5.60 -12.36
C GLY A 179 -3.89 -5.49 -10.85
N ILE A 180 -4.45 -4.37 -10.45
CA ILE A 180 -4.57 -3.92 -9.06
C ILE A 180 -5.74 -4.59 -8.35
N GLU A 181 -6.81 -4.83 -9.10
CA GLU A 181 -7.97 -5.64 -8.78
C GLU A 181 -7.54 -7.01 -8.29
N GLY A 182 -6.51 -7.56 -8.92
CA GLY A 182 -5.93 -8.84 -8.57
C GLY A 182 -6.91 -9.99 -8.72
N MET A 183 -6.60 -11.10 -8.04
CA MET A 183 -7.51 -12.23 -7.89
C MET A 183 -7.48 -12.74 -6.46
N GLU A 184 -8.58 -13.32 -6.02
CA GLU A 184 -8.63 -14.06 -4.77
C GLU A 184 -8.20 -15.52 -4.99
N SER A 185 -7.64 -16.14 -3.95
CA SER A 185 -7.43 -17.58 -3.92
C SER A 185 -8.79 -18.30 -4.07
N PRO A 186 -8.85 -19.41 -4.83
CA PRO A 186 -10.10 -20.10 -5.10
C PRO A 186 -10.74 -20.67 -3.83
N GLU A 187 -9.91 -20.98 -2.83
CA GLU A 187 -10.34 -21.53 -1.55
C GLU A 187 -9.94 -20.58 -0.42
N THR A 188 -10.77 -20.52 0.61
CA THR A 188 -10.40 -19.94 1.90
C THR A 188 -9.66 -21.02 2.69
N LEU A 189 -8.44 -20.70 3.11
CA LEU A 189 -7.64 -21.62 3.91
C LEU A 189 -8.08 -21.56 5.37
N SER A 190 -7.84 -22.62 6.13
CA SER A 190 -8.12 -22.66 7.56
C SER A 190 -6.90 -23.18 8.32
N THR A 191 -6.61 -22.57 9.47
CA THR A 191 -5.55 -23.04 10.39
C THR A 191 -5.93 -22.75 11.84
N THR A 192 -5.15 -23.27 12.79
CA THR A 192 -5.26 -22.92 14.21
C THR A 192 -4.20 -21.88 14.60
N VAL A 193 -4.39 -21.17 15.71
CA VAL A 193 -3.38 -20.22 16.21
C VAL A 193 -2.01 -20.90 16.35
N GLY A 194 -0.98 -20.25 15.81
CA GLY A 194 0.40 -20.73 15.83
C GLY A 194 0.74 -21.78 14.77
N GLU A 195 -0.24 -22.46 14.17
CA GLU A 195 0.00 -23.46 13.13
C GLU A 195 0.17 -22.80 11.76
N PRO A 196 1.29 -23.05 11.05
CA PRO A 196 1.54 -22.46 9.74
C PRO A 196 0.60 -23.05 8.69
N VAL A 197 0.05 -22.19 7.85
CA VAL A 197 -0.61 -22.58 6.60
C VAL A 197 0.30 -22.28 5.42
N GLU A 198 0.43 -23.23 4.50
CA GLU A 198 1.19 -23.05 3.27
C GLU A 198 0.32 -22.42 2.17
N VAL A 199 0.92 -21.50 1.42
CA VAL A 199 0.31 -20.81 0.30
C VAL A 199 1.23 -20.94 -0.90
N GLU A 200 0.69 -21.47 -2.00
CA GLU A 200 1.35 -21.55 -3.30
C GLU A 200 0.64 -20.67 -4.33
N PHE A 201 1.42 -20.07 -5.22
CA PHE A 201 0.93 -19.33 -6.37
C PHE A 201 2.00 -19.29 -7.47
N TRP A 202 1.62 -18.86 -8.67
CA TRP A 202 2.55 -18.67 -9.79
C TRP A 202 2.49 -17.24 -10.29
N ALA A 203 3.65 -16.71 -10.67
CA ALA A 203 3.79 -15.34 -11.10
C ALA A 203 4.79 -15.21 -12.25
N PHE A 204 4.42 -14.44 -13.29
CA PHE A 204 5.17 -14.40 -14.54
C PHE A 204 5.45 -12.97 -14.95
N ASP A 205 6.72 -12.67 -15.27
CA ASP A 205 7.02 -11.46 -16.03
C ASP A 205 6.43 -11.59 -17.44
N ARG A 206 6.00 -10.46 -17.99
CA ARG A 206 5.43 -10.40 -19.35
C ARG A 206 5.87 -9.16 -20.11
N GLY A 207 6.96 -8.53 -19.68
CA GLY A 207 7.49 -7.35 -20.36
C GLY A 207 7.79 -7.62 -21.84
N GLU A 208 7.65 -6.58 -22.66
CA GLU A 208 8.12 -6.57 -24.06
C GLU A 208 9.63 -6.33 -24.12
N ARG A 209 10.35 -7.16 -23.37
CA ARG A 209 11.81 -7.20 -23.20
C ARG A 209 12.20 -8.62 -22.82
N GLU A 210 13.48 -8.87 -22.62
CA GLU A 210 13.92 -10.12 -21.98
C GLU A 210 13.18 -10.29 -20.65
N LEU A 211 12.57 -11.47 -20.46
CA LEU A 211 11.83 -11.81 -19.26
C LEU A 211 12.80 -11.92 -18.08
N GLN A 212 12.38 -11.39 -16.94
CA GLN A 212 13.18 -11.36 -15.72
C GLN A 212 12.41 -11.96 -14.55
N GLY A 213 13.12 -12.21 -13.45
CA GLY A 213 12.48 -12.56 -12.18
C GLY A 213 11.58 -11.44 -11.70
N VAL A 214 10.43 -11.84 -11.15
CA VAL A 214 9.49 -10.96 -10.47
C VAL A 214 9.73 -11.04 -8.96
N ASN A 215 9.36 -10.01 -8.23
CA ASN A 215 9.42 -10.01 -6.77
C ASN A 215 8.03 -10.26 -6.18
N MET A 216 7.98 -11.05 -5.12
CA MET A 216 6.84 -11.17 -4.23
C MET A 216 7.04 -10.26 -3.01
N THR A 217 6.00 -9.52 -2.63
CA THR A 217 5.93 -8.80 -1.35
C THR A 217 4.64 -9.16 -0.62
N LEU A 218 4.74 -9.54 0.66
CA LEU A 218 3.62 -10.01 1.48
C LEU A 218 3.13 -8.95 2.45
N TRP A 219 1.80 -8.81 2.56
CA TRP A 219 1.16 -7.84 3.45
C TRP A 219 0.03 -8.47 4.25
N LYS A 220 -0.10 -8.11 5.53
CA LYS A 220 -1.38 -8.16 6.22
C LYS A 220 -2.29 -7.11 5.59
N TYR A 221 -3.22 -7.55 4.76
CA TYR A 221 -4.18 -6.66 4.10
C TYR A 221 -5.37 -6.36 5.00
N SER A 222 -5.89 -7.40 5.65
CA SER A 222 -6.97 -7.30 6.64
C SER A 222 -6.83 -8.38 7.70
N GLY A 223 -7.38 -8.13 8.89
CA GLY A 223 -7.39 -9.06 10.01
C GLY A 223 -7.87 -8.41 11.32
N PRO A 224 -7.96 -9.18 12.42
CA PRO A 224 -8.19 -8.67 13.77
C PRO A 224 -7.19 -7.58 14.14
N ILE A 225 -7.64 -6.57 14.88
CA ILE A 225 -6.75 -5.54 15.44
C ILE A 225 -5.76 -6.19 16.39
N GLY A 226 -4.48 -5.87 16.24
CA GLY A 226 -3.37 -6.39 17.02
C GLY A 226 -2.93 -7.80 16.62
N GLY A 227 -3.64 -8.47 15.70
CA GLY A 227 -3.25 -9.80 15.24
C GLY A 227 -2.05 -9.75 14.30
N GLU A 228 -1.01 -10.53 14.56
CA GLU A 228 0.19 -10.57 13.73
C GLU A 228 0.16 -11.75 12.75
N ILE A 229 0.83 -11.56 11.61
CA ILE A 229 1.12 -12.65 10.65
C ILE A 229 2.63 -12.77 10.56
N ALA A 230 3.15 -13.94 10.91
CA ALA A 230 4.54 -14.29 10.65
C ALA A 230 4.62 -15.03 9.31
N PHE A 231 5.43 -14.51 8.38
CA PHE A 231 5.65 -15.14 7.09
C PHE A 231 7.00 -15.85 7.05
N GLU A 232 7.04 -17.05 6.50
CA GLU A 232 8.28 -17.70 6.09
C GLU A 232 8.22 -18.02 4.60
N SER A 233 9.15 -17.46 3.83
CA SER A 233 9.27 -17.82 2.42
C SER A 233 9.86 -19.20 2.30
N LEU A 234 9.24 -20.03 1.45
CA LEU A 234 9.74 -21.34 1.06
C LEU A 234 10.46 -21.29 -0.30
N VAL A 235 10.44 -20.13 -0.95
CA VAL A 235 11.22 -19.89 -2.18
C VAL A 235 12.71 -19.87 -1.86
N GLU A 236 13.47 -20.73 -2.54
CA GLU A 236 14.93 -20.70 -2.51
C GLU A 236 15.43 -19.53 -3.36
N ALA A 237 16.19 -18.62 -2.76
CA ALA A 237 16.74 -17.49 -3.52
C ALA A 237 17.81 -18.02 -4.49
N PRO A 238 17.93 -17.44 -5.70
CA PRO A 238 18.97 -17.85 -6.63
C PRO A 238 20.37 -17.66 -6.00
N PRO A 239 21.32 -18.59 -6.24
CA PRO A 239 22.70 -18.42 -5.82
C PRO A 239 23.24 -17.11 -6.39
N GLU A 240 23.95 -16.31 -5.58
CA GLU A 240 24.41 -14.98 -5.96
C GLU A 240 25.12 -14.98 -7.33
N GLY A 241 24.46 -14.38 -8.32
CA GLY A 241 24.99 -14.20 -9.65
C GLY A 241 24.03 -13.41 -10.53
N THR A 242 24.36 -12.13 -10.77
CA THR A 242 23.79 -11.26 -11.83
C THR A 242 22.45 -10.52 -11.56
N GLY A 243 22.17 -10.07 -10.34
CA GLY A 243 21.13 -9.06 -10.08
C GLY A 243 21.74 -7.70 -9.72
N ARG A 244 21.68 -6.72 -10.62
CA ARG A 244 22.23 -5.37 -10.40
C ARG A 244 21.62 -4.76 -9.13
N ARG A 245 22.49 -4.31 -8.21
CA ARG A 245 22.15 -3.56 -6.99
C ARG A 245 20.97 -2.62 -7.23
N GLY A 246 19.85 -2.86 -6.54
CA GLY A 246 18.73 -1.93 -6.47
C GLY A 246 19.25 -0.54 -6.15
N GLY A 247 18.95 0.40 -7.04
CA GLY A 247 19.41 1.79 -6.97
C GLY A 247 18.74 2.55 -5.83
N GLY A 248 19.15 2.26 -4.60
CA GLY A 248 18.81 3.04 -3.41
C GLY A 248 19.96 3.97 -3.05
N PHE A 249 20.04 5.17 -3.65
CA PHE A 249 20.79 6.27 -3.03
C PHE A 249 19.90 6.90 -1.95
N GLY A 250 19.79 6.23 -0.81
CA GLY A 250 19.10 6.75 0.37
C GLY A 250 20.07 7.52 1.28
N PHE A 251 19.95 8.84 1.33
CA PHE A 251 20.37 9.64 2.49
C PHE A 251 19.19 9.72 3.45
N GLY A 252 19.07 8.71 4.32
CA GLY A 252 18.05 8.62 5.36
C GLY A 252 18.29 7.34 6.15
N GLY A 253 18.47 7.47 7.47
CA GLY A 253 18.95 6.43 8.40
C GLY A 253 18.04 5.22 8.62
N GLY A 254 17.29 4.77 7.62
CA GLY A 254 16.65 3.46 7.66
C GLY A 254 17.71 2.37 7.69
N ARG A 255 17.61 1.44 8.65
CA ARG A 255 18.48 0.28 8.80
C ARG A 255 18.63 -0.39 7.43
N ARG A 256 19.85 -0.40 6.88
CA ARG A 256 20.15 -1.15 5.65
C ARG A 256 19.76 -2.60 5.92
N VAL A 257 18.63 -3.05 5.38
CA VAL A 257 18.26 -4.46 5.43
C VAL A 257 19.32 -5.16 4.58
N ALA A 258 20.18 -5.95 5.24
CA ALA A 258 21.18 -6.72 4.53
C ALA A 258 20.48 -7.61 3.49
N PRO A 259 21.06 -7.80 2.29
CA PRO A 259 20.57 -8.80 1.35
C PRO A 259 20.40 -10.13 2.09
N ARG A 260 19.21 -10.74 1.95
CA ARG A 260 18.91 -12.01 2.61
C ARG A 260 19.81 -13.10 2.02
N PRO A 261 20.43 -13.97 2.85
CA PRO A 261 21.13 -15.13 2.33
C PRO A 261 20.18 -16.05 1.54
N PRO A 262 20.68 -16.81 0.55
CA PRO A 262 19.86 -17.74 -0.18
C PRO A 262 19.16 -18.75 0.74
N GLY A 263 17.87 -18.96 0.53
CA GLY A 263 17.09 -20.05 1.15
C GLY A 263 15.80 -19.62 1.86
N PRO A 264 15.01 -20.61 2.33
CA PRO A 264 13.81 -20.39 3.13
C PRO A 264 14.06 -19.66 4.45
N GLY A 265 13.00 -19.13 5.08
CA GLY A 265 13.10 -18.37 6.33
C GLY A 265 12.23 -17.13 6.44
N PRO A 266 12.33 -16.38 7.56
CA PRO A 266 11.36 -15.37 7.95
C PRO A 266 11.38 -14.15 7.03
N VAL A 267 10.20 -13.62 6.77
CA VAL A 267 9.94 -12.47 5.89
C VAL A 267 9.13 -11.46 6.69
N GLY A 268 9.63 -10.24 6.80
CA GLY A 268 8.85 -9.15 7.40
C GLY A 268 7.69 -8.73 6.49
N VAL A 269 6.63 -8.19 7.08
CA VAL A 269 5.58 -7.50 6.32
C VAL A 269 6.22 -6.42 5.43
N GLY A 270 5.86 -6.40 4.14
CA GLY A 270 6.41 -5.45 3.18
C GLY A 270 7.83 -5.78 2.68
N GLN A 271 8.42 -6.92 3.09
CA GLN A 271 9.70 -7.38 2.56
C GLN A 271 9.52 -8.12 1.23
N SER A 272 10.35 -7.76 0.26
CA SER A 272 10.33 -8.35 -1.08
C SER A 272 11.27 -9.54 -1.23
N ILE A 273 10.88 -10.51 -2.06
CA ILE A 273 11.60 -11.75 -2.33
C ILE A 273 11.59 -11.98 -3.84
N LEU A 274 12.76 -12.23 -4.42
CA LEU A 274 12.88 -12.55 -5.84
C LEU A 274 12.37 -13.98 -6.08
N LEU A 275 11.42 -14.14 -7.00
CA LEU A 275 10.92 -15.43 -7.43
C LEU A 275 11.81 -16.04 -8.52
N PRO A 276 12.05 -17.36 -8.48
CA PRO A 276 12.81 -18.06 -9.50
C PRO A 276 12.05 -18.05 -10.83
N THR A 277 12.78 -18.03 -11.94
CA THR A 277 12.21 -18.12 -13.30
C THR A 277 12.50 -19.44 -13.99
N GLU A 278 13.37 -20.26 -13.40
CA GLU A 278 13.87 -21.52 -13.96
C GLU A 278 13.89 -22.63 -12.91
N GLY A 279 14.01 -23.89 -13.36
CA GLY A 279 13.97 -25.08 -12.51
C GLY A 279 12.55 -25.58 -12.22
N ASP A 280 12.45 -26.64 -11.43
CA ASP A 280 11.17 -27.30 -11.13
C ASP A 280 10.19 -26.39 -10.37
N ALA A 281 10.69 -25.37 -9.68
CA ALA A 281 9.90 -24.33 -9.00
C ALA A 281 9.79 -23.02 -9.80
N GLY A 282 10.11 -23.04 -11.10
CA GLY A 282 10.12 -21.85 -11.94
C GLY A 282 8.77 -21.12 -11.94
N ASN A 283 8.80 -19.82 -11.68
CA ASN A 283 7.64 -18.93 -11.54
C ASN A 283 6.74 -19.22 -10.35
N MET A 284 7.06 -20.21 -9.51
CA MET A 284 6.28 -20.54 -8.32
C MET A 284 6.76 -19.69 -7.14
N GLY A 285 5.82 -19.03 -6.47
CA GLY A 285 6.01 -18.49 -5.14
C GLY A 285 5.35 -19.41 -4.11
N SER A 286 6.06 -19.71 -3.03
CA SER A 286 5.51 -20.44 -1.89
C SER A 286 5.99 -19.82 -0.57
N PHE A 287 5.09 -19.72 0.40
CA PHE A 287 5.38 -19.26 1.74
C PHE A 287 4.44 -19.92 2.76
N THR A 288 4.87 -19.96 4.01
CA THR A 288 3.97 -20.24 5.14
C THR A 288 3.56 -18.95 5.83
N ALA A 289 2.35 -18.94 6.37
CA ALA A 289 1.84 -17.89 7.23
C ALA A 289 1.34 -18.51 8.55
N SER A 290 1.80 -18.00 9.68
CA SER A 290 1.26 -18.34 11.00
C SER A 290 0.69 -17.09 11.67
N PHE A 291 -0.33 -17.31 12.51
CA PHE A 291 -1.18 -16.27 13.08
C PHE A 291 -1.21 -16.41 14.59
N ASP A 292 -1.14 -15.31 15.31
CA ASP A 292 -1.14 -15.30 16.79
C ASP A 292 -2.54 -15.10 17.40
N THR A 293 -3.52 -14.73 16.57
CA THR A 293 -4.84 -14.30 17.01
C THR A 293 -5.92 -14.95 16.14
N LEU A 294 -7.05 -15.30 16.75
CA LEU A 294 -8.20 -15.87 16.07
C LEU A 294 -8.89 -14.85 15.17
N GLY A 295 -9.42 -15.30 14.03
CA GLY A 295 -10.28 -14.49 13.17
C GLY A 295 -10.04 -14.70 11.68
N GLU A 296 -10.67 -13.83 10.89
CA GLU A 296 -10.56 -13.82 9.43
C GLU A 296 -9.44 -12.88 8.99
N TYR A 297 -8.53 -13.37 8.16
CA TYR A 297 -7.42 -12.62 7.61
C TYR A 297 -7.47 -12.59 6.08
N VAL A 298 -6.94 -11.50 5.52
CA VAL A 298 -6.60 -11.42 4.10
C VAL A 298 -5.12 -11.09 3.99
N ILE A 299 -4.38 -11.94 3.29
CA ILE A 299 -2.99 -11.69 2.91
C ILE A 299 -2.99 -11.13 1.49
N ARG A 300 -2.36 -9.97 1.28
CA ARG A 300 -2.10 -9.45 -0.07
C ARG A 300 -0.70 -9.85 -0.50
N ILE A 301 -0.63 -10.51 -1.65
CA ILE A 301 0.57 -10.84 -2.39
C ILE A 301 0.71 -9.79 -3.49
N ARG A 302 1.73 -8.93 -3.41
CA ARG A 302 2.08 -8.02 -4.51
C ARG A 302 3.19 -8.66 -5.33
N ILE A 303 2.93 -8.84 -6.62
CA ILE A 303 3.93 -9.29 -7.60
C ILE A 303 4.37 -8.11 -8.43
N ASP A 304 5.64 -7.75 -8.38
CA ASP A 304 6.21 -6.64 -9.13
C ASP A 304 7.47 -7.04 -9.91
N ASN A 305 7.88 -6.21 -10.88
CA ASN A 305 9.19 -6.35 -11.55
C ASN A 305 10.03 -5.08 -11.35
N PHE A 306 10.03 -4.51 -10.13
CA PHE A 306 10.75 -3.27 -9.79
C PHE A 306 12.28 -3.37 -9.90
N THR A 307 12.80 -4.54 -10.26
CA THR A 307 14.20 -4.74 -10.67
C THR A 307 14.51 -4.10 -12.03
N SER A 308 13.49 -3.89 -12.87
CA SER A 308 13.61 -3.21 -14.17
C SER A 308 13.77 -1.70 -14.01
N GLY A 309 14.62 -1.08 -14.84
CA GLY A 309 14.98 0.34 -14.70
C GLY A 309 13.84 1.33 -14.95
N ASP A 310 12.75 0.89 -15.58
CA ASP A 310 11.54 1.66 -15.86
C ASP A 310 10.34 1.23 -15.00
N SER A 311 10.56 0.36 -14.02
CA SER A 311 9.53 -0.18 -13.13
C SER A 311 9.86 0.17 -11.67
N ALA A 312 8.93 0.83 -10.99
CA ALA A 312 9.09 1.22 -9.59
C ALA A 312 7.73 1.56 -8.99
N ALA A 313 7.61 1.51 -7.65
CA ALA A 313 6.37 1.85 -6.94
C ALA A 313 5.78 3.22 -7.34
N GLY A 314 6.61 4.20 -7.72
CA GLY A 314 6.16 5.53 -8.14
C GLY A 314 5.57 5.62 -9.55
N ASN A 315 5.75 4.62 -10.41
CA ASN A 315 5.39 4.70 -11.83
C ASN A 315 3.94 4.27 -12.13
N GLN A 316 3.13 3.99 -11.10
CA GLN A 316 1.77 3.42 -11.23
C GLN A 316 1.72 2.19 -12.17
N CYS A 317 2.84 1.49 -12.17
CA CYS A 317 3.22 0.25 -12.86
C CYS A 317 4.46 -0.27 -12.10
N CYS A 318 4.83 -1.54 -12.12
CA CYS A 318 4.26 -2.66 -12.83
C CYS A 318 4.11 -3.80 -11.84
N TRP A 319 2.97 -3.82 -11.16
CA TRP A 319 2.62 -4.87 -10.22
C TRP A 319 1.20 -5.37 -10.44
N SER A 320 0.96 -6.59 -9.95
CA SER A 320 -0.36 -7.18 -9.82
C SER A 320 -0.56 -7.68 -8.40
N ASN A 321 -1.82 -7.76 -7.97
CA ASN A 321 -2.20 -8.22 -6.64
C ASN A 321 -2.77 -9.64 -6.68
N GLY A 322 -2.55 -10.41 -5.62
CA GLY A 322 -3.32 -11.59 -5.27
C GLY A 322 -3.74 -11.51 -3.81
N TYR A 323 -4.90 -12.09 -3.48
CA TYR A 323 -5.46 -12.06 -2.14
C TYR A 323 -5.75 -13.47 -1.65
N VAL A 324 -5.26 -13.81 -0.46
CA VAL A 324 -5.50 -15.13 0.16
C VAL A 324 -6.29 -14.93 1.42
N ARG A 325 -7.45 -15.59 1.51
CA ARG A 325 -8.31 -15.58 2.70
C ARG A 325 -7.91 -16.73 3.62
N VAL A 326 -7.75 -16.43 4.90
CA VAL A 326 -7.41 -17.42 5.92
C VAL A 326 -8.31 -17.25 7.14
N THR A 327 -8.97 -18.33 7.55
CA THR A 327 -9.74 -18.40 8.79
C THR A 327 -8.90 -19.06 9.89
N VAL A 328 -8.66 -18.36 10.99
CA VAL A 328 -7.88 -18.83 12.13
C VAL A 328 -8.80 -19.20 13.28
N ILE A 329 -8.78 -20.48 13.67
CA ILE A 329 -9.63 -21.08 14.71
C ILE A 329 -8.78 -21.54 15.92
N GLU A 330 -9.47 -21.97 16.98
CA GLU A 330 -8.84 -22.49 18.21
C GLU A 330 -8.06 -23.79 17.97
#